data_AF-A0A3L7AQL3-F1
#
_entry.id   AF-A0A3L7AQL3-F1
#
_cell.length_a   1.000
_cell.length_b   1.000
_cell.length_c   1.000
_cell.angle_alpha   90.00
_cell.angle_beta   90.00
_cell.angle_gamma   90.00
#
_symmetry.space_group_name_H-M   'P 1'
#
loop_
_entity.id
_entity.type
_entity.pdbx_description
1 polymer ?
#
loop_
_entity_poly.entity_id
_entity_poly.type
_entity_poly.pdbx_seq_one_letter_code
_entity_poly.pdbx_strand_id
1 'polypeptide(L)'
;MRFVLAIASLVLAAVLIVLGIAQRTVFLGPDKVELETKVSSSEPYTVIGGSVLTSHEGTQSVSVTGDDGEKVFVAYGRTSNVEAWLGQSKYNQLALNKDGTQLVDRVKTPEVSSTIPASTAPEGVSPATWDNPAGSDMWLWETSEDTAVIAPISVPEDVSVIIASDGTKPAPKNITVSWPLDNSTPWAGPLIVAGLAFLLLGIILYLLGVRHMRKSRGPRRKSLAPLPEEGSKVKLPRARKYRPEGGATGPRFGKRSLVVVPLGLATVLALSGCSAAYWPGGATQSPEGNAASVAPLNPTDPSASPSATSDADALPNPVVTEPQAKRIIQRISVTTHEADQAKNLDLAKTRFAGPALTEREIGYKIQGVNAQLAPLTPVPGSPLRLTLPQATDGWPRTLLTVVADKDDPTLAPTALMLVQDSPRANYVVHYATRLEPKVTIPDVASVTVGAASVPADSAFLAMAPDQLAAAYGDILTNGEQSESYGKFAADGDSLRTQIKKFRDDVTASLADKAATAEFRTEPGTGKPLALATNDSGAIVSVSLHDIVKVSPTSADAKVKPSGEAVAALLGAAETTKPLQTTYEEQLLFYVPAKDSNQKITLLGFSQALIKAEEVQ
;
A
#
# COMPACT_ATOMS: atom_id res chain seq x y z
N MET A 1 -45.75 -50.89 -16.22
CA MET A 1 -44.71 -50.45 -15.27
C MET A 1 -43.69 -49.47 -15.88
N ARG A 2 -43.02 -49.78 -17.00
CA ARG A 2 -41.94 -48.90 -17.56
C ARG A 2 -42.39 -47.48 -17.96
N PHE A 3 -43.59 -47.32 -18.53
CA PHE A 3 -44.13 -45.99 -18.85
C PHE A 3 -44.51 -45.17 -17.59
N VAL A 4 -44.99 -45.82 -16.53
CA VAL A 4 -45.31 -45.16 -15.26
C VAL A 4 -44.04 -44.66 -14.58
N LEU A 5 -42.97 -45.48 -14.59
CA LEU A 5 -41.65 -45.09 -14.08
C LEU A 5 -41.02 -43.95 -14.90
N ALA A 6 -41.20 -43.94 -16.22
CA ALA A 6 -40.73 -42.85 -17.09
C ALA A 6 -41.45 -41.52 -16.78
N ILE A 7 -42.77 -41.56 -16.59
CA ILE A 7 -43.56 -40.39 -16.21
C ILE A 7 -43.15 -39.88 -14.82
N ALA A 8 -43.03 -40.78 -13.83
CA ALA A 8 -42.60 -40.42 -12.49
C ALA A 8 -41.20 -39.77 -12.46
N SER A 9 -40.24 -40.31 -13.23
CA SER A 9 -38.89 -39.75 -13.37
C SER A 9 -38.88 -38.37 -14.00
N LEU A 10 -39.77 -38.11 -14.97
CA LEU A 10 -39.85 -36.81 -15.64
C LEU A 10 -40.49 -35.75 -14.72
N VAL A 11 -41.52 -36.12 -13.97
CA VAL A 11 -42.12 -35.23 -12.95
C VAL A 11 -41.10 -34.89 -11.86
N LEU A 12 -40.37 -35.88 -11.35
CA LEU A 12 -39.32 -35.66 -10.36
C LEU A 12 -38.19 -34.75 -10.90
N ALA A 13 -37.77 -34.97 -12.14
CA ALA A 13 -36.80 -34.12 -12.81
C ALA A 13 -37.27 -32.66 -12.89
N ALA A 14 -38.52 -32.44 -13.30
CA ALA A 14 -39.10 -31.09 -13.36
C ALA A 14 -39.13 -30.42 -11.99
N VAL A 15 -39.52 -31.14 -10.94
CA VAL A 15 -39.54 -30.61 -9.56
C VAL A 15 -38.13 -30.23 -9.08
N LEU A 16 -37.13 -31.09 -9.31
CA LEU A 16 -35.75 -30.84 -8.87
C LEU A 16 -35.11 -29.65 -9.61
N ILE A 17 -35.33 -29.52 -10.92
CA ILE A 17 -34.83 -28.40 -11.71
C ILE A 17 -35.50 -27.10 -11.28
N VAL A 18 -36.83 -27.11 -11.10
CA VAL A 18 -37.58 -25.93 -10.64
C VAL A 18 -37.14 -25.52 -9.24
N LEU A 19 -36.92 -26.46 -8.32
CA LEU A 19 -36.41 -26.17 -6.98
C LEU A 19 -35.00 -25.57 -7.02
N GLY A 20 -34.09 -26.12 -7.83
CA GLY A 20 -32.75 -25.58 -7.98
C GLY A 20 -32.72 -24.18 -8.59
N ILE A 21 -33.58 -23.89 -9.56
CA ILE A 21 -33.74 -22.54 -10.15
C ILE A 21 -34.40 -21.59 -9.14
N ALA A 22 -35.43 -22.06 -8.42
CA ALA A 22 -36.13 -21.26 -7.42
C ALA A 22 -35.20 -20.79 -6.29
N GLN A 23 -34.25 -21.64 -5.87
CA GLN A 23 -33.22 -21.26 -4.88
C GLN A 23 -32.37 -20.06 -5.31
N ARG A 24 -32.17 -19.86 -6.62
CA ARG A 24 -31.36 -18.75 -7.16
C ARG A 24 -32.16 -17.55 -7.68
N THR A 25 -33.49 -17.64 -7.68
CA THR A 25 -34.33 -16.59 -8.29
C THR A 25 -35.37 -16.07 -7.32
N VAL A 26 -36.11 -16.94 -6.65
CA VAL A 26 -37.21 -16.57 -5.75
C VAL A 26 -36.76 -16.58 -4.28
N PHE A 27 -35.83 -17.48 -3.93
CA PHE A 27 -35.32 -17.63 -2.55
C PHE A 27 -33.90 -17.09 -2.36
N LEU A 28 -33.35 -16.40 -3.36
CA LEU A 28 -32.06 -15.73 -3.21
C LEU A 28 -32.27 -14.51 -2.33
N GLY A 29 -31.59 -14.46 -1.18
CA GLY A 29 -31.66 -13.33 -0.26
C GLY A 29 -31.01 -12.08 -0.84
N PRO A 30 -31.00 -10.95 -0.11
CA PRO A 30 -30.15 -9.83 -0.48
C PRO A 30 -28.67 -10.27 -0.48
N ASP A 31 -27.89 -9.73 -1.42
CA ASP A 31 -26.45 -10.01 -1.55
C ASP A 31 -25.58 -9.15 -0.61
N LYS A 32 -26.19 -8.15 0.03
CA LYS A 32 -25.55 -7.26 0.99
C LYS A 32 -26.50 -6.76 2.08
N VAL A 33 -25.96 -6.49 3.25
CA VAL A 33 -26.60 -5.66 4.28
C VAL A 33 -26.16 -4.23 4.05
N GLU A 34 -27.10 -3.29 3.96
CA GLU A 34 -26.81 -1.86 3.82
C GLU A 34 -27.42 -1.11 5.01
N LEU A 35 -26.60 -0.30 5.67
CA LEU A 35 -27.03 0.68 6.65
C LEU A 35 -26.83 2.07 6.07
N GLU A 36 -27.95 2.74 5.80
CA GLU A 36 -27.98 4.12 5.33
C GLU A 36 -28.26 5.06 6.49
N THR A 37 -27.57 6.20 6.53
CA THR A 37 -27.86 7.27 7.48
C THR A 37 -27.75 8.64 6.83
N LYS A 38 -28.58 9.56 7.34
CA LYS A 38 -28.53 10.97 7.00
C LYS A 38 -28.07 11.76 8.22
N VAL A 39 -26.83 12.19 8.21
CA VAL A 39 -26.25 12.99 9.29
C VAL A 39 -26.93 14.34 9.36
N SER A 40 -27.43 14.71 10.54
CA SER A 40 -28.28 15.89 10.73
C SER A 40 -27.51 17.11 11.24
N SER A 41 -26.34 16.88 11.82
CA SER A 41 -25.48 17.90 12.42
C SER A 41 -24.66 18.67 11.39
N SER A 42 -24.20 19.86 11.80
CA SER A 42 -23.42 20.78 10.96
C SER A 42 -21.91 20.71 11.18
N GLU A 43 -21.43 19.68 11.90
CA GLU A 43 -19.99 19.56 12.18
C GLU A 43 -19.20 19.21 10.91
N PRO A 44 -17.95 19.70 10.78
CA PRO A 44 -17.16 19.57 9.56
C PRO A 44 -16.61 18.16 9.31
N TYR A 45 -16.61 17.30 10.32
CA TYR A 45 -16.07 15.94 10.24
C TYR A 45 -17.08 14.90 10.70
N THR A 46 -17.13 13.77 10.02
CA THR A 46 -17.84 12.57 10.45
C THR A 46 -16.86 11.40 10.57
N VAL A 47 -16.95 10.65 11.67
CA VAL A 47 -16.08 9.50 11.97
C VAL A 47 -16.92 8.25 12.14
N ILE A 48 -16.55 7.20 11.43
CA ILE A 48 -17.11 5.84 11.58
C ILE A 48 -16.10 5.02 12.37
N GLY A 49 -16.48 4.60 13.58
CA GLY A 49 -15.63 3.79 14.43
C GLY A 49 -15.52 2.34 13.95
N GLY A 50 -14.40 1.68 14.27
CA GLY A 50 -14.15 0.29 13.90
C GLY A 50 -15.25 -0.68 14.35
N SER A 51 -15.85 -0.47 15.52
CA SER A 51 -16.98 -1.28 16.01
C SER A 51 -18.22 -1.28 15.12
N VAL A 52 -18.40 -0.22 14.31
CA VAL A 52 -19.45 -0.17 13.30
C VAL A 52 -19.00 -0.98 12.08
N LEU A 53 -17.76 -0.81 11.64
CA LEU A 53 -17.22 -1.48 10.45
C LEU A 53 -17.14 -3.01 10.63
N THR A 54 -16.90 -3.49 11.85
CA THR A 54 -16.80 -4.91 12.21
C THR A 54 -18.11 -5.53 12.71
N SER A 55 -19.24 -4.82 12.61
CA SER A 55 -20.51 -5.30 13.16
C SER A 55 -21.12 -6.49 12.42
N HIS A 56 -20.70 -6.72 11.17
CA HIS A 56 -21.08 -7.86 10.35
C HIS A 56 -19.82 -8.57 9.83
N GLU A 57 -19.91 -9.90 9.69
CA GLU A 57 -18.83 -10.70 9.09
C GLU A 57 -18.64 -10.34 7.60
N GLY A 58 -17.40 -10.37 7.12
CA GLY A 58 -17.05 -10.09 5.72
C GLY A 58 -16.24 -8.81 5.52
N THR A 59 -16.09 -8.39 4.25
CA THR A 59 -15.38 -7.15 3.91
C THR A 59 -16.37 -5.99 3.80
N GLN A 60 -16.22 -4.97 4.62
CA GLN A 60 -17.06 -3.79 4.56
C GLN A 60 -16.66 -2.85 3.41
N SER A 61 -17.64 -2.15 2.87
CA SER A 61 -17.43 -1.01 1.97
C SER A 61 -18.22 0.20 2.46
N VAL A 62 -17.63 1.38 2.30
CA VAL A 62 -18.23 2.65 2.72
C VAL A 62 -18.40 3.50 1.48
N SER A 63 -19.62 3.94 1.20
CA SER A 63 -19.93 4.87 0.12
C SER A 63 -20.50 6.16 0.71
N VAL A 64 -19.96 7.28 0.25
CA VAL A 64 -20.39 8.60 0.66
C VAL A 64 -20.66 9.43 -0.58
N THR A 65 -21.86 10.02 -0.64
CA THR A 65 -22.27 10.87 -1.75
C THR A 65 -22.37 12.31 -1.28
N GLY A 66 -21.65 13.20 -1.97
CA GLY A 66 -21.72 14.63 -1.73
C GLY A 66 -23.03 15.22 -2.22
N ASP A 67 -23.39 16.39 -1.68
CA ASP A 67 -24.45 17.21 -2.27
C ASP A 67 -23.93 17.80 -3.60
N ASP A 68 -24.84 18.15 -4.53
CA ASP A 68 -24.57 18.44 -5.95
C ASP A 68 -23.28 19.25 -6.21
N GLY A 69 -22.22 18.56 -6.69
CA GLY A 69 -20.97 19.15 -7.18
C GLY A 69 -19.87 19.37 -6.13
N GLU A 70 -20.06 18.96 -4.87
CA GLU A 70 -19.02 19.04 -3.85
C GLU A 70 -18.19 17.75 -3.77
N LYS A 71 -16.85 17.90 -3.73
CA LYS A 71 -15.94 16.77 -3.53
C LYS A 71 -16.05 16.26 -2.10
N VAL A 72 -16.21 14.95 -1.97
CA VAL A 72 -16.18 14.23 -0.71
C VAL A 72 -14.79 13.68 -0.47
N PHE A 73 -14.24 13.96 0.69
CA PHE A 73 -13.04 13.34 1.20
C PHE A 73 -13.39 12.16 2.09
N VAL A 74 -12.78 11.00 1.82
CA VAL A 74 -12.86 9.83 2.69
C VAL A 74 -11.47 9.24 2.88
N ALA A 75 -11.11 8.99 4.13
CA ALA A 75 -9.87 8.31 4.47
C ALA A 75 -10.09 7.35 5.64
N TYR A 76 -9.19 6.38 5.78
CA TYR A 76 -9.15 5.55 6.98
C TYR A 76 -7.75 5.51 7.57
N GLY A 77 -7.70 5.36 8.89
CA GLY A 77 -6.47 5.28 9.65
C GLY A 77 -6.72 4.64 11.01
N ARG A 78 -5.65 4.39 11.76
CA ARG A 78 -5.79 3.93 13.16
C ARG A 78 -6.65 4.92 13.93
N THR A 79 -7.54 4.44 14.77
CA THR A 79 -8.48 5.26 15.56
C THR A 79 -7.74 6.31 16.38
N SER A 80 -6.61 5.94 17.02
CA SER A 80 -5.77 6.88 17.75
C SER A 80 -5.19 8.00 16.88
N ASN A 81 -4.83 7.68 15.62
CA ASN A 81 -4.34 8.67 14.65
C ASN A 81 -5.47 9.59 14.15
N VAL A 82 -6.67 9.06 13.91
CA VAL A 82 -7.85 9.84 13.51
C VAL A 82 -8.26 10.81 14.62
N GLU A 83 -8.36 10.32 15.86
CA GLU A 83 -8.70 11.15 17.01
C GLU A 83 -7.62 12.21 17.29
N ALA A 84 -6.34 11.86 17.21
CA ALA A 84 -5.26 12.83 17.36
C ALA A 84 -5.26 13.90 16.27
N TRP A 85 -5.56 13.54 15.01
CA TRP A 85 -5.65 14.49 13.90
C TRP A 85 -6.82 15.47 14.07
N LEU A 86 -7.98 14.98 14.51
CA LEU A 86 -9.14 15.82 14.85
C LEU A 86 -8.80 16.77 16.00
N GLY A 87 -8.03 16.31 16.99
CA GLY A 87 -7.53 17.12 18.09
C GLY A 87 -8.69 17.67 18.91
N GLN A 88 -8.89 19.00 18.88
CA GLN A 88 -9.99 19.68 19.60
C GLN A 88 -11.25 19.88 18.73
N SER A 89 -11.21 19.53 17.44
CA SER A 89 -12.34 19.71 16.55
C SER A 89 -13.49 18.79 16.95
N LYS A 90 -14.69 19.37 17.11
CA LYS A 90 -15.93 18.59 17.27
C LYS A 90 -16.20 17.81 15.98
N TYR A 91 -16.76 16.62 16.13
CA TYR A 91 -17.08 15.75 15.00
C TYR A 91 -18.31 14.91 15.28
N ASN A 92 -18.92 14.41 14.21
CA ASN A 92 -20.03 13.47 14.27
C ASN A 92 -19.48 12.07 14.38
N GLN A 93 -19.76 11.37 15.46
CA GLN A 93 -19.46 9.96 15.58
C GLN A 93 -20.68 9.15 15.14
N LEU A 94 -20.49 8.28 14.14
CA LEU A 94 -21.48 7.27 13.79
C LEU A 94 -21.29 6.06 14.71
N ALA A 95 -22.38 5.66 15.37
CA ALA A 95 -22.44 4.47 16.21
C ALA A 95 -23.69 3.66 15.86
N LEU A 96 -23.71 2.38 16.26
CA LEU A 96 -24.92 1.57 16.16
C LEU A 96 -25.87 1.88 17.32
N ASN A 97 -27.18 1.80 17.04
CA ASN A 97 -28.20 1.85 18.09
C ASN A 97 -28.10 0.60 19.00
N LYS A 98 -28.78 0.61 20.15
CA LYS A 98 -28.75 -0.50 21.14
C LYS A 98 -29.08 -1.87 20.55
N ASP A 99 -29.88 -1.89 19.49
CA ASP A 99 -30.33 -3.10 18.81
C ASP A 99 -29.39 -3.54 17.65
N GLY A 100 -28.35 -2.75 17.34
CA GLY A 100 -27.38 -3.07 16.28
C GLY A 100 -27.90 -2.88 14.84
N THR A 101 -29.12 -2.35 14.67
CA THR A 101 -29.84 -2.36 13.38
C THR A 101 -29.83 -1.04 12.61
N GLN A 102 -29.40 0.06 13.23
CA GLN A 102 -29.41 1.40 12.62
C GLN A 102 -28.19 2.21 13.05
N LEU A 103 -27.68 3.03 12.14
CA LEU A 103 -26.64 4.02 12.40
C LEU A 103 -27.26 5.28 13.02
N VAL A 104 -26.72 5.68 14.17
CA VAL A 104 -27.08 6.91 14.87
C VAL A 104 -25.88 7.85 14.92
N ASP A 105 -26.10 9.13 14.63
CA ASP A 105 -25.10 10.18 14.75
C ASP A 105 -25.11 10.79 16.16
N ARG A 106 -23.92 11.01 16.71
CA ARG A 106 -23.73 11.76 17.96
C ARG A 106 -22.58 12.74 17.80
N VAL A 107 -22.81 13.99 18.16
CA VAL A 107 -21.72 14.97 18.23
C VAL A 107 -20.82 14.61 19.40
N LYS A 108 -19.58 14.23 19.13
CA LYS A 108 -18.54 13.98 20.13
C LYS A 108 -17.66 15.20 20.24
N THR A 109 -17.49 15.68 21.47
CA THR A 109 -16.43 16.65 21.80
C THR A 109 -15.24 15.83 22.29
N PRO A 110 -14.09 15.85 21.59
CA PRO A 110 -12.93 15.07 21.99
C PRO A 110 -12.41 15.49 23.36
N GLU A 111 -12.03 14.51 24.18
CA GLU A 111 -11.31 14.76 25.43
C GLU A 111 -9.85 15.03 25.09
N VAL A 112 -9.36 16.22 25.45
CA VAL A 112 -8.00 16.64 25.12
C VAL A 112 -7.03 15.91 26.04
N SER A 113 -6.27 14.96 25.51
CA SER A 113 -5.10 14.44 26.22
C SER A 113 -4.01 15.51 26.26
N SER A 114 -3.51 15.84 27.45
CA SER A 114 -2.45 16.85 27.67
C SER A 114 -1.10 16.47 27.07
N THR A 115 -0.96 15.27 26.50
CA THR A 115 0.27 14.74 25.90
C THR A 115 0.40 14.99 24.39
N ILE A 116 -0.66 15.47 23.73
CA ILE A 116 -0.62 15.78 22.28
C ILE A 116 -0.24 17.25 22.12
N PRO A 117 0.88 17.58 21.45
CA PRO A 117 1.24 18.97 21.20
C PRO A 117 0.15 19.62 20.34
N ALA A 118 -0.20 20.87 20.66
CA ALA A 118 -1.03 21.67 19.77
C ALA A 118 -0.38 21.67 18.38
N SER A 119 -1.16 21.46 17.31
CA SER A 119 -0.63 21.59 15.96
C SER A 119 -0.10 23.01 15.80
N THR A 120 1.22 23.09 15.83
CA THR A 120 2.02 24.28 15.60
C THR A 120 3.00 23.86 14.52
N ALA A 121 3.20 24.70 13.52
CA ALA A 121 4.04 24.32 12.40
C ALA A 121 5.48 24.20 12.92
N PRO A 122 6.25 23.20 12.49
CA PRO A 122 7.69 23.21 12.69
C PRO A 122 8.27 24.57 12.29
N GLU A 123 9.32 25.04 12.98
CA GLU A 123 10.00 26.27 12.58
C GLU A 123 10.39 26.20 11.09
N GLY A 124 9.87 27.13 10.28
CA GLY A 124 10.15 27.21 8.84
C GLY A 124 9.19 26.44 7.93
N VAL A 125 8.23 25.67 8.45
CA VAL A 125 7.21 24.94 7.66
C VAL A 125 5.93 25.76 7.53
N SER A 126 5.40 25.89 6.31
CA SER A 126 4.11 26.57 6.09
C SER A 126 2.97 25.69 6.64
N PRO A 127 2.07 26.21 7.49
CA PRO A 127 0.86 25.50 7.83
C PRO A 127 0.02 25.42 6.55
N ALA A 128 -0.03 24.24 5.92
CA ALA A 128 -1.13 23.92 5.02
C ALA A 128 -2.45 24.20 5.76
N THR A 129 -3.56 24.41 5.04
CA THR A 129 -4.89 24.52 5.65
C THR A 129 -5.19 23.25 6.46
N TRP A 130 -4.77 23.23 7.73
CA TRP A 130 -4.80 22.07 8.62
C TRP A 130 -6.21 21.60 8.93
N ASP A 131 -7.22 22.38 8.53
CA ASP A 131 -8.62 21.99 8.64
C ASP A 131 -8.97 20.95 7.56
N ASN A 132 -8.33 20.97 6.39
CA ASN A 132 -8.57 19.97 5.36
C ASN A 132 -7.77 18.68 5.66
N PRO A 133 -8.43 17.53 5.84
CA PRO A 133 -7.75 16.25 6.07
C PRO A 133 -7.05 15.70 4.82
N ALA A 134 -7.36 16.20 3.63
CA ALA A 134 -6.77 15.69 2.40
C ALA A 134 -5.26 15.93 2.33
N GLY A 135 -4.53 14.92 1.89
CA GLY A 135 -3.08 14.99 1.72
C GLY A 135 -2.28 14.66 2.98
N SER A 136 -2.95 14.34 4.09
CA SER A 136 -2.29 13.99 5.35
C SER A 136 -1.52 12.66 5.25
N ASP A 137 -0.35 12.64 5.86
CA ASP A 137 0.46 11.43 5.99
C ASP A 137 -0.07 10.49 7.08
N MET A 138 -1.02 10.92 7.92
CA MET A 138 -1.62 10.10 8.99
C MET A 138 -2.50 8.94 8.47
N TRP A 139 -3.03 9.09 7.26
CA TRP A 139 -3.97 8.13 6.69
C TRP A 139 -3.28 6.89 6.15
N LEU A 140 -3.91 5.74 6.29
CA LEU A 140 -3.45 4.52 5.62
C LEU A 140 -3.83 4.57 4.13
N TRP A 141 -4.98 5.18 3.84
CA TRP A 141 -5.49 5.43 2.50
C TRP A 141 -6.44 6.64 2.51
N GLU A 142 -6.52 7.33 1.38
CA GLU A 142 -7.44 8.45 1.18
C GLU A 142 -7.93 8.52 -0.27
N THR A 143 -9.12 9.08 -0.46
CA THR A 143 -9.64 9.51 -1.77
C THR A 143 -10.41 10.82 -1.65
N SER A 144 -10.52 11.55 -2.76
CA SER A 144 -11.34 12.76 -2.86
C SER A 144 -12.04 12.82 -4.22
N GLU A 145 -13.33 12.50 -4.22
CA GLU A 145 -14.17 12.34 -5.42
C GLU A 145 -15.60 12.84 -5.14
N ASP A 146 -16.42 13.06 -6.18
CA ASP A 146 -17.82 13.49 -6.01
C ASP A 146 -18.68 12.40 -5.34
N THR A 147 -18.37 11.13 -5.64
CA THR A 147 -18.90 9.96 -4.93
C THR A 147 -17.72 9.13 -4.45
N ALA A 148 -17.31 9.35 -3.21
CA ALA A 148 -16.18 8.66 -2.63
C ALA A 148 -16.60 7.27 -2.15
N VAL A 149 -15.90 6.24 -2.64
CA VAL A 149 -16.14 4.84 -2.25
C VAL A 149 -14.85 4.25 -1.71
N ILE A 150 -14.92 3.72 -0.49
CA ILE A 150 -13.90 2.81 0.04
C ILE A 150 -14.22 1.41 -0.48
N ALA A 151 -13.27 0.84 -1.25
CA ALA A 151 -13.35 -0.53 -1.75
C ALA A 151 -13.54 -1.54 -0.59
N PRO A 152 -13.99 -2.78 -0.86
CA PRO A 152 -14.16 -3.78 0.18
C PRO A 152 -12.84 -4.00 0.94
N ILE A 153 -12.80 -3.57 2.20
CA ILE A 153 -11.67 -3.73 3.10
C ILE A 153 -12.08 -4.62 4.27
N SER A 154 -11.15 -5.37 4.82
CA SER A 154 -11.29 -5.96 6.15
C SER A 154 -10.41 -5.13 7.07
N VAL A 155 -11.03 -4.45 8.05
CA VAL A 155 -10.28 -3.61 8.98
C VAL A 155 -10.49 -4.11 10.39
N PRO A 156 -9.44 -4.11 11.22
CA PRO A 156 -9.57 -4.37 12.65
C PRO A 156 -10.35 -3.25 13.36
N GLU A 157 -10.77 -3.51 14.60
CA GLU A 157 -11.54 -2.55 15.41
C GLU A 157 -10.76 -1.26 15.74
N ASP A 158 -9.43 -1.30 15.68
CA ASP A 158 -8.55 -0.14 15.92
C ASP A 158 -8.42 0.77 14.70
N VAL A 159 -9.21 0.59 13.65
CA VAL A 159 -9.26 1.46 12.46
C VAL A 159 -10.60 2.19 12.39
N SER A 160 -10.53 3.49 12.11
CA SER A 160 -11.70 4.35 11.92
C SER A 160 -11.63 5.03 10.55
N VAL A 161 -12.81 5.35 10.01
CA VAL A 161 -12.97 6.11 8.76
C VAL A 161 -13.30 7.56 9.12
N ILE A 162 -12.62 8.51 8.50
CA ILE A 162 -12.93 9.94 8.56
C ILE A 162 -13.51 10.40 7.23
N ILE A 163 -14.57 11.20 7.31
CA ILE A 163 -15.30 11.77 6.19
C ILE A 163 -15.35 13.29 6.38
N ALA A 164 -15.00 14.03 5.33
CA ALA A 164 -15.05 15.48 5.31
C ALA A 164 -15.36 15.99 3.90
N SER A 165 -15.63 17.29 3.77
CA SER A 165 -15.59 18.01 2.50
C SER A 165 -14.23 18.72 2.37
N ASP A 166 -14.14 19.95 2.84
CA ASP A 166 -12.90 20.74 2.93
C ASP A 166 -12.41 20.94 4.39
N GLY A 167 -13.16 20.42 5.36
CA GLY A 167 -12.89 20.55 6.79
C GLY A 167 -13.39 21.85 7.43
N THR A 168 -14.02 22.74 6.66
CA THR A 168 -14.66 23.97 7.14
C THR A 168 -16.17 23.94 6.94
N LYS A 169 -16.63 23.37 5.83
CA LYS A 169 -18.05 23.10 5.57
C LYS A 169 -18.53 21.88 6.33
N PRO A 170 -19.85 21.75 6.59
CA PRO A 170 -20.43 20.55 7.16
C PRO A 170 -20.02 19.29 6.39
N ALA A 171 -19.82 18.19 7.12
CA ALA A 171 -19.54 16.91 6.50
C ALA A 171 -20.73 16.45 5.62
N PRO A 172 -20.46 15.71 4.52
CA PRO A 172 -21.49 15.12 3.68
C PRO A 172 -22.50 14.29 4.50
N LYS A 173 -23.78 14.44 4.16
CA LYS A 173 -24.88 13.94 4.98
C LYS A 173 -25.26 12.49 4.66
N ASN A 174 -25.09 12.06 3.42
CA ASN A 174 -25.55 10.75 2.96
C ASN A 174 -24.40 9.74 3.04
N ILE A 175 -24.49 8.83 4.01
CA ILE A 175 -23.47 7.82 4.28
C ILE A 175 -24.12 6.44 4.24
N THR A 176 -23.55 5.55 3.43
CA THR A 176 -23.98 4.16 3.30
C THR A 176 -22.82 3.25 3.64
N VAL A 177 -23.02 2.36 4.62
CA VAL A 177 -22.08 1.27 4.94
C VAL A 177 -22.70 -0.04 4.48
N SER A 178 -21.95 -0.84 3.73
CA SER A 178 -22.44 -2.12 3.21
C SER A 178 -21.49 -3.28 3.46
N TRP A 179 -22.07 -4.44 3.76
CA TRP A 179 -21.37 -5.71 3.98
C TRP A 179 -21.93 -6.79 3.05
N PRO A 180 -21.09 -7.58 2.39
CA PRO A 180 -21.54 -8.70 1.58
C PRO A 180 -22.15 -9.80 2.47
N LEU A 181 -23.29 -10.34 2.06
CA LEU A 181 -23.90 -11.53 2.67
C LEU A 181 -23.47 -12.78 1.91
N ASP A 182 -23.25 -13.88 2.63
CA ASP A 182 -23.11 -15.19 1.99
C ASP A 182 -24.47 -15.62 1.41
N ASN A 183 -24.59 -15.44 0.10
CA ASN A 183 -25.77 -15.85 -0.68
C ASN A 183 -25.49 -17.14 -1.46
N SER A 184 -24.57 -17.97 -0.97
CA SER A 184 -24.25 -19.26 -1.58
C SER A 184 -25.47 -20.18 -1.56
N THR A 185 -25.76 -20.77 -2.71
CA THR A 185 -26.85 -21.75 -2.89
C THR A 185 -26.25 -23.14 -3.12
N PRO A 186 -25.66 -23.79 -2.09
CA PRO A 186 -24.88 -25.03 -2.26
C PRO A 186 -25.70 -26.19 -2.82
N TRP A 187 -27.03 -26.17 -2.65
CA TRP A 187 -27.95 -27.19 -3.16
C TRP A 187 -28.42 -26.95 -4.59
N ALA A 188 -28.28 -25.74 -5.13
CA ALA A 188 -28.82 -25.40 -6.45
C ALA A 188 -28.20 -26.26 -7.56
N GLY A 189 -26.87 -26.39 -7.58
CA GLY A 189 -26.20 -27.23 -8.58
C GLY A 189 -26.50 -28.73 -8.43
N PRO A 190 -26.35 -29.34 -7.24
CA PRO A 190 -26.73 -30.74 -7.04
C PRO A 190 -28.18 -31.04 -7.43
N LEU A 191 -29.14 -30.15 -7.12
CA LEU A 191 -30.54 -30.31 -7.50
C LEU A 191 -30.77 -30.24 -9.01
N ILE A 192 -30.12 -29.28 -9.70
CA ILE A 192 -30.20 -29.15 -11.15
C ILE A 192 -29.57 -30.36 -11.84
N VAL A 193 -28.38 -30.79 -11.40
CA VAL A 193 -27.68 -31.96 -11.97
C VAL A 193 -28.48 -33.25 -11.72
N ALA A 194 -28.99 -33.46 -10.51
CA ALA A 194 -29.87 -34.59 -10.21
C ALA A 194 -31.12 -34.56 -11.09
N GLY A 195 -31.75 -33.39 -11.24
CA GLY A 195 -32.90 -33.21 -12.11
C GLY A 195 -32.61 -33.55 -13.58
N LEU A 196 -31.48 -33.08 -14.12
CA LEU A 196 -31.04 -33.43 -15.48
C LEU A 196 -30.76 -34.93 -15.64
N ALA A 197 -30.17 -35.58 -14.63
CA ALA A 197 -29.94 -37.03 -14.63
C ALA A 197 -31.27 -37.81 -14.63
N PHE A 198 -32.25 -37.40 -13.83
CA PHE A 198 -33.59 -37.99 -13.84
C PHE A 198 -34.35 -37.75 -15.14
N LEU A 199 -34.11 -36.61 -15.80
CA LEU A 199 -34.67 -36.31 -17.12
C LEU A 199 -34.11 -37.27 -18.18
N LEU A 200 -32.79 -37.48 -18.21
CA LEU A 200 -32.14 -38.44 -19.11
C LEU A 200 -32.60 -39.88 -18.84
N LEU A 201 -32.68 -40.29 -17.58
CA LEU A 201 -33.18 -41.61 -17.19
C LEU A 201 -34.63 -41.81 -17.65
N GLY A 202 -35.49 -40.81 -17.46
CA GLY A 202 -36.88 -40.82 -17.93
C GLY A 202 -36.98 -41.00 -19.44
N ILE A 203 -36.16 -40.28 -20.22
CA ILE A 203 -36.10 -40.40 -21.68
C ILE A 203 -35.64 -41.81 -22.10
N ILE A 204 -34.61 -42.36 -21.47
CA ILE A 204 -34.12 -43.72 -21.76
C ILE A 204 -35.20 -44.77 -21.48
N LEU A 205 -35.87 -44.68 -20.33
CA LEU A 205 -36.96 -45.60 -19.98
C LEU A 205 -38.15 -45.49 -20.94
N TYR A 206 -38.48 -44.27 -21.38
CA TYR A 206 -39.51 -44.04 -22.39
C TYR A 206 -39.15 -44.69 -23.74
N LEU A 207 -37.93 -44.48 -24.23
CA LEU A 207 -37.44 -45.07 -25.49
C LEU A 207 -37.40 -46.60 -25.42
N LEU A 208 -36.95 -47.17 -24.29
CA LEU A 208 -36.98 -48.62 -24.05
C LEU A 208 -38.42 -49.17 -23.99
N GLY A 209 -39.35 -48.41 -23.40
CA GLY A 209 -40.78 -48.71 -23.39
C GLY A 209 -41.36 -48.79 -24.80
N VAL A 210 -41.09 -47.78 -25.63
CA VAL A 210 -41.52 -47.74 -27.04
C VAL A 210 -40.91 -48.86 -27.87
N ARG A 211 -39.61 -49.16 -27.67
CA ARG A 211 -38.91 -50.25 -28.38
C ARG A 211 -39.48 -51.62 -28.03
N HIS A 212 -39.81 -51.85 -26.76
CA HIS A 212 -40.45 -53.09 -26.33
C HIS A 212 -41.86 -53.22 -26.92
N MET A 213 -42.64 -52.14 -26.92
CA MET A 213 -43.97 -52.11 -27.51
C MET A 213 -43.93 -52.42 -29.02
N ARG A 214 -42.96 -51.85 -29.74
CA ARG A 214 -42.72 -52.16 -31.17
C ARG A 214 -42.32 -53.62 -31.41
N LYS A 215 -41.47 -54.22 -30.55
CA LYS A 215 -41.09 -55.65 -30.65
C LYS A 215 -42.23 -56.60 -30.31
N SER A 216 -43.14 -56.22 -29.41
CA SER A 216 -44.29 -57.05 -29.00
C SER A 216 -45.45 -57.10 -30.02
N ARG A 217 -45.43 -56.22 -31.03
CA ARG A 217 -46.42 -56.17 -32.13
C ARG A 217 -45.85 -56.72 -33.44
N GLY A 218 -45.13 -57.84 -33.40
CA GLY A 218 -44.79 -58.61 -34.60
C GLY A 218 -46.05 -59.18 -35.27
N PRO A 219 -46.04 -59.44 -36.60
CA PRO A 219 -47.25 -59.78 -37.36
C PRO A 219 -47.79 -61.15 -36.95
N ARG A 220 -48.88 -61.17 -36.17
CA ARG A 220 -49.67 -62.38 -35.89
C ARG A 220 -50.49 -62.75 -37.13
N ARG A 221 -50.06 -63.78 -37.87
CA ARG A 221 -50.89 -64.46 -38.88
C ARG A 221 -52.10 -65.08 -38.17
N LYS A 222 -53.32 -64.67 -38.53
CA LYS A 222 -54.56 -65.39 -38.16
C LYS A 222 -54.60 -66.69 -38.97
N SER A 223 -54.43 -67.84 -38.33
CA SER A 223 -54.82 -69.13 -38.88
C SER A 223 -56.35 -69.26 -38.78
N LEU A 224 -57.02 -69.37 -39.93
CA LEU A 224 -58.46 -69.68 -40.02
C LEU A 224 -58.72 -71.14 -39.60
N ALA A 225 -59.80 -71.35 -38.85
CA ALA A 225 -60.34 -72.67 -38.47
C ALA A 225 -61.35 -73.19 -39.53
N PRO A 226 -61.69 -74.50 -39.54
CA PRO A 226 -62.21 -75.23 -40.69
C PRO A 226 -63.75 -75.16 -40.87
N LEU A 227 -64.19 -75.41 -42.11
CA LEU A 227 -65.58 -75.40 -42.62
C LEU A 227 -66.40 -76.64 -42.23
N PRO A 228 -67.75 -76.57 -42.24
CA PRO A 228 -68.63 -77.71 -42.50
C PRO A 228 -69.16 -77.72 -43.95
N GLU A 229 -69.55 -78.93 -44.38
CA GLU A 229 -69.83 -79.40 -45.75
C GLU A 229 -71.17 -78.98 -46.36
N GLU A 230 -71.16 -78.86 -47.70
CA GLU A 230 -72.17 -79.21 -48.72
C GLU A 230 -72.01 -78.20 -49.88
N GLY A 231 -72.02 -78.51 -51.17
CA GLY A 231 -72.07 -79.73 -51.95
C GLY A 231 -71.88 -79.34 -53.43
N SER A 232 -71.90 -80.34 -54.30
CA SER A 232 -71.86 -80.27 -55.77
C SER A 232 -70.48 -80.24 -56.44
N LYS A 233 -70.28 -81.29 -57.24
CA LYS A 233 -69.12 -81.61 -58.06
C LYS A 233 -69.31 -80.98 -59.43
N VAL A 234 -68.33 -80.21 -59.91
CA VAL A 234 -68.10 -80.05 -61.36
C VAL A 234 -66.60 -80.09 -61.63
N LYS A 235 -66.16 -81.13 -62.34
CA LYS A 235 -64.78 -81.30 -62.83
C LYS A 235 -64.65 -80.64 -64.19
N LEU A 236 -63.66 -79.76 -64.37
CA LEU A 236 -63.19 -79.27 -65.67
C LEU A 236 -61.64 -79.28 -65.71
N PRO A 237 -61.02 -79.41 -66.91
CA PRO A 237 -59.82 -80.22 -67.11
C PRO A 237 -58.49 -79.46 -67.01
N ARG A 238 -57.41 -80.22 -66.81
CA ARG A 238 -56.02 -79.74 -66.79
C ARG A 238 -55.56 -79.25 -68.17
N ALA A 239 -55.09 -78.01 -68.25
CA ALA A 239 -54.34 -77.49 -69.39
C ALA A 239 -52.83 -77.41 -69.07
N ARG A 240 -52.04 -77.72 -70.11
CA ARG A 240 -50.58 -77.89 -70.13
C ARG A 240 -49.81 -76.57 -70.01
N LYS A 241 -48.55 -76.71 -69.57
CA LYS A 241 -47.47 -75.72 -69.46
C LYS A 241 -47.37 -74.73 -70.64
N TYR A 242 -46.99 -73.49 -70.32
CA TYR A 242 -46.20 -72.65 -71.21
C TYR A 242 -45.05 -71.98 -70.44
N ARG A 243 -43.84 -72.15 -70.96
CA ARG A 243 -42.56 -71.56 -70.53
C ARG A 243 -42.20 -70.55 -71.64
N PRO A 244 -41.90 -69.28 -71.33
CA PRO A 244 -41.13 -68.45 -72.24
C PRO A 244 -39.64 -68.58 -71.92
N GLU A 245 -38.88 -68.93 -72.95
CA GLU A 245 -37.45 -68.63 -73.05
C GLU A 245 -37.26 -67.19 -73.55
N GLY A 246 -36.15 -66.57 -73.15
CA GLY A 246 -35.51 -65.49 -73.93
C GLY A 246 -35.54 -64.09 -73.30
N GLY A 247 -34.36 -63.58 -72.94
CA GLY A 247 -34.13 -62.15 -72.69
C GLY A 247 -33.14 -61.87 -71.56
N ALA A 248 -31.90 -61.58 -71.90
CA ALA A 248 -30.74 -61.47 -71.01
C ALA A 248 -30.70 -60.22 -70.10
N THR A 249 -29.73 -60.28 -69.16
CA THR A 249 -29.05 -59.20 -68.39
C THR A 249 -29.48 -58.88 -66.95
N GLY A 250 -28.66 -59.34 -65.99
CA GLY A 250 -28.14 -58.58 -64.83
C GLY A 250 -29.07 -58.25 -63.65
N PRO A 251 -28.82 -58.77 -62.42
CA PRO A 251 -29.61 -58.40 -61.25
C PRO A 251 -29.18 -57.03 -60.67
N ARG A 252 -30.11 -56.08 -60.66
CA ARG A 252 -30.05 -54.85 -59.85
C ARG A 252 -30.54 -55.15 -58.43
N PHE A 253 -29.66 -55.08 -57.43
CA PHE A 253 -30.07 -54.92 -56.03
C PHE A 253 -30.00 -53.45 -55.63
N GLY A 254 -31.18 -52.88 -55.40
CA GLY A 254 -31.39 -51.50 -54.98
C GLY A 254 -31.05 -51.29 -53.51
N LYS A 255 -30.21 -50.28 -53.27
CA LYS A 255 -29.90 -49.68 -51.97
C LYS A 255 -31.20 -49.18 -51.30
N ARG A 256 -31.41 -49.52 -50.04
CA ARG A 256 -32.31 -48.75 -49.14
C ARG A 256 -31.44 -47.93 -48.20
N SER A 257 -31.45 -46.61 -48.44
CA SER A 257 -30.76 -45.61 -47.63
C SER A 257 -31.35 -45.57 -46.21
N LEU A 258 -30.52 -45.82 -45.22
CA LEU A 258 -30.76 -45.43 -43.84
C LEU A 258 -30.57 -43.91 -43.75
N VAL A 259 -31.68 -43.18 -43.64
CA VAL A 259 -31.68 -41.77 -43.26
C VAL A 259 -31.38 -41.69 -41.77
N VAL A 260 -30.12 -41.39 -41.45
CA VAL A 260 -29.68 -40.97 -40.11
C VAL A 260 -30.08 -39.50 -39.97
N VAL A 261 -31.08 -39.22 -39.15
CA VAL A 261 -31.42 -37.85 -38.73
C VAL A 261 -30.34 -37.39 -37.74
N PRO A 262 -29.63 -36.27 -37.96
CA PRO A 262 -28.66 -35.78 -37.01
C PRO A 262 -29.40 -35.01 -35.91
N LEU A 263 -29.72 -35.69 -34.80
CA LEU A 263 -30.12 -35.03 -33.55
C LEU A 263 -28.87 -34.53 -32.80
N GLY A 264 -28.03 -33.74 -33.48
CA GLY A 264 -26.67 -33.41 -33.04
C GLY A 264 -26.44 -31.96 -32.59
N LEU A 265 -27.48 -31.14 -32.41
CA LEU A 265 -27.32 -29.69 -32.17
C LEU A 265 -28.01 -29.16 -30.91
N ALA A 266 -28.66 -30.00 -30.11
CA ALA A 266 -29.33 -29.58 -28.86
C ALA A 266 -28.59 -30.00 -27.57
N THR A 267 -27.55 -30.83 -27.65
CA THR A 267 -26.81 -31.31 -26.47
C THR A 267 -25.55 -30.51 -26.15
N VAL A 268 -25.02 -29.71 -27.08
CA VAL A 268 -23.80 -28.91 -26.86
C VAL A 268 -24.10 -27.55 -26.19
N LEU A 269 -25.34 -27.05 -26.23
CA LEU A 269 -25.74 -25.83 -25.52
C LEU A 269 -26.13 -26.06 -24.03
N ALA A 270 -26.18 -27.32 -23.57
CA ALA A 270 -26.52 -27.64 -22.17
C ALA A 270 -25.31 -27.93 -21.27
N LEU A 271 -24.10 -28.00 -21.83
CA LEU A 271 -22.86 -28.28 -21.08
C LEU A 271 -22.00 -27.04 -20.82
N SER A 272 -22.33 -25.88 -21.41
CA SER A 272 -21.71 -24.59 -21.06
C SER A 272 -22.27 -23.96 -19.77
N GLY A 273 -23.27 -24.58 -19.14
CA GLY A 273 -23.91 -24.10 -17.91
C GLY A 273 -23.28 -24.60 -16.60
N CYS A 274 -22.30 -25.50 -16.64
CA CYS A 274 -21.60 -25.98 -15.44
C CYS A 274 -20.53 -24.98 -15.01
N SER A 275 -20.91 -23.79 -14.52
CA SER A 275 -19.93 -22.93 -13.85
C SER A 275 -19.55 -23.53 -12.49
N ALA A 276 -18.29 -23.38 -12.10
CA ALA A 276 -17.76 -23.95 -10.85
C ALA A 276 -18.50 -23.46 -9.59
N ALA A 277 -19.17 -22.30 -9.69
CA ALA A 277 -19.96 -21.68 -8.62
C ALA A 277 -21.23 -22.46 -8.21
N TYR A 278 -21.57 -23.57 -8.89
CA TYR A 278 -22.76 -24.37 -8.59
C TYR A 278 -22.50 -25.61 -7.71
N TRP A 279 -21.25 -25.95 -7.39
CA TRP A 279 -20.91 -27.17 -6.65
C TRP A 279 -20.62 -26.89 -5.17
N PRO A 280 -21.01 -27.79 -4.24
CA PRO A 280 -20.53 -27.75 -2.87
C PRO A 280 -18.99 -27.91 -2.88
N GLY A 281 -18.27 -26.82 -2.60
CA GLY A 281 -16.79 -26.77 -2.61
C GLY A 281 -16.14 -26.18 -3.86
N GLY A 282 -16.89 -25.59 -4.80
CA GLY A 282 -16.35 -24.98 -6.02
C GLY A 282 -15.99 -23.49 -5.88
N ALA A 283 -14.71 -23.22 -5.63
CA ALA A 283 -13.98 -21.95 -5.79
C ALA A 283 -14.65 -20.66 -5.30
N THR A 284 -14.15 -20.14 -4.18
CA THR A 284 -14.16 -18.72 -3.83
C THR A 284 -13.74 -17.88 -5.04
N GLN A 285 -14.70 -17.27 -5.74
CA GLN A 285 -14.42 -16.17 -6.65
C GLN A 285 -14.11 -14.95 -5.77
N SER A 286 -12.82 -14.75 -5.50
CA SER A 286 -12.32 -13.40 -5.22
C SER A 286 -12.61 -12.57 -6.48
N PRO A 287 -13.25 -11.39 -6.37
CA PRO A 287 -13.27 -10.45 -7.48
C PRO A 287 -11.83 -10.06 -7.80
N GLU A 288 -11.38 -10.29 -9.02
CA GLU A 288 -10.19 -9.64 -9.56
C GLU A 288 -10.46 -8.13 -9.63
N GLY A 289 -10.12 -7.45 -8.54
CA GLY A 289 -10.05 -6.01 -8.43
C GLY A 289 -9.12 -5.73 -7.27
N ASN A 290 -7.86 -5.41 -7.57
CA ASN A 290 -6.77 -4.99 -6.67
C ASN A 290 -7.19 -4.76 -5.20
N ALA A 291 -7.36 -5.85 -4.44
CA ALA A 291 -7.48 -5.78 -3.00
C ALA A 291 -6.06 -5.75 -2.45
N ALA A 292 -5.67 -4.62 -1.86
CA ALA A 292 -4.46 -4.55 -1.05
C ALA A 292 -4.70 -5.38 0.23
N SER A 293 -4.39 -6.66 0.15
CA SER A 293 -4.36 -7.59 1.28
C SER A 293 -3.17 -7.27 2.17
N VAL A 294 -3.44 -6.92 3.44
CA VAL A 294 -2.45 -7.04 4.52
C VAL A 294 -2.57 -8.48 5.03
N ALA A 295 -1.48 -9.25 4.92
CA ALA A 295 -1.49 -10.68 5.20
C ALA A 295 -1.89 -11.01 6.66
N PRO A 296 -2.85 -11.91 6.90
CA PRO A 296 -3.10 -12.48 8.22
C PRO A 296 -2.04 -13.53 8.58
N LEU A 297 -1.60 -13.54 9.83
CA LEU A 297 -0.79 -14.60 10.42
C LEU A 297 -1.58 -15.92 10.45
N ASN A 298 -0.96 -16.98 9.95
CA ASN A 298 -1.53 -18.33 9.90
C ASN A 298 -1.62 -18.93 11.32
N PRO A 299 -2.76 -19.51 11.75
CA PRO A 299 -2.83 -20.19 13.04
C PRO A 299 -2.25 -21.60 12.90
N THR A 300 -1.17 -21.87 13.63
CA THR A 300 -0.76 -23.24 13.96
C THR A 300 -1.09 -23.50 15.43
N ASP A 301 -1.55 -24.73 15.71
CA ASP A 301 -2.19 -25.23 16.93
C ASP A 301 -1.71 -24.67 18.29
N PRO A 302 -2.61 -24.60 19.30
CA PRO A 302 -2.31 -24.07 20.61
C PRO A 302 -1.49 -25.09 21.41
N SER A 303 -0.17 -24.91 21.45
CA SER A 303 0.65 -25.49 22.52
C SER A 303 0.61 -24.54 23.71
N ALA A 304 -0.03 -25.00 24.79
CA ALA A 304 -0.14 -24.27 26.04
C ALA A 304 1.26 -23.94 26.61
N SER A 305 1.53 -22.64 26.80
CA SER A 305 2.56 -22.12 27.69
C SER A 305 2.04 -20.81 28.31
N PRO A 306 2.44 -20.45 29.54
CA PRO A 306 1.56 -19.83 30.52
C PRO A 306 1.35 -18.33 30.30
N SER A 307 0.23 -17.89 30.87
CA SER A 307 -0.30 -16.53 30.92
C SER A 307 0.75 -15.43 31.05
N ALA A 308 0.58 -14.42 30.19
CA ALA A 308 1.25 -13.14 30.23
C ALA A 308 1.16 -12.50 31.62
N THR A 309 2.34 -12.17 32.15
CA THR A 309 2.51 -11.14 33.16
C THR A 309 2.32 -9.77 32.51
N SER A 310 1.34 -8.99 33.01
CA SER A 310 1.23 -7.53 33.02
C SER A 310 1.88 -6.70 31.88
N ASP A 311 1.03 -5.97 31.15
CA ASP A 311 1.23 -5.00 30.05
C ASP A 311 2.18 -3.79 30.31
N ALA A 312 3.31 -3.97 31.00
CA ALA A 312 4.25 -2.87 31.26
C ALA A 312 5.45 -2.80 30.27
N ASP A 313 5.73 -3.88 29.53
CA ASP A 313 6.92 -4.00 28.67
C ASP A 313 6.62 -4.09 27.15
N ALA A 314 5.36 -3.96 26.72
CA ALA A 314 5.04 -3.93 25.29
C ALA A 314 5.33 -2.53 24.72
N LEU A 315 6.25 -2.46 23.74
CA LEU A 315 6.46 -1.23 22.96
C LEU A 315 5.14 -0.80 22.28
N PRO A 316 4.87 0.51 22.19
CA PRO A 316 3.73 1.02 21.42
C PRO A 316 3.77 0.55 19.97
N ASN A 317 2.64 0.64 19.27
CA ASN A 317 2.60 0.27 17.86
C ASN A 317 3.52 1.16 16.99
N PRO A 318 4.10 0.64 15.90
CA PRO A 318 4.85 1.45 14.96
C PRO A 318 3.96 2.50 14.30
N VAL A 319 4.47 3.73 14.23
CA VAL A 319 3.72 4.92 13.78
C VAL A 319 3.32 4.87 12.31
N VAL A 320 4.07 4.12 11.47
CA VAL A 320 3.91 4.08 10.02
C VAL A 320 3.99 2.63 9.53
N THR A 321 3.08 2.26 8.63
CA THR A 321 3.10 0.95 7.94
C THR A 321 3.95 1.01 6.66
N GLU A 322 4.38 -0.14 6.13
CA GLU A 322 5.18 -0.17 4.90
C GLU A 322 4.46 0.46 3.67
N PRO A 323 3.17 0.18 3.39
CA PRO A 323 2.46 0.86 2.30
C PRO A 323 2.37 2.37 2.51
N GLN A 324 2.17 2.81 3.76
CA GLN A 324 2.12 4.22 4.11
C GLN A 324 3.49 4.89 3.91
N ALA A 325 4.59 4.25 4.33
CA ALA A 325 5.95 4.76 4.08
C ALA A 325 6.23 4.94 2.58
N LYS A 326 5.86 3.95 1.74
CA LYS A 326 5.99 4.06 0.28
C LYS A 326 5.25 5.28 -0.27
N ARG A 327 4.00 5.49 0.17
CA ARG A 327 3.19 6.64 -0.23
C ARG A 327 3.81 7.97 0.22
N ILE A 328 4.27 8.06 1.47
CA ILE A 328 4.90 9.27 2.04
C ILE A 328 6.16 9.63 1.23
N ILE A 329 7.07 8.68 1.02
CA ILE A 329 8.32 8.91 0.28
C ILE A 329 8.05 9.27 -1.18
N GLN A 330 7.08 8.63 -1.83
CA GLN A 330 6.68 8.98 -3.19
C GLN A 330 6.15 10.41 -3.27
N ARG A 331 5.30 10.84 -2.32
CA ARG A 331 4.81 12.23 -2.25
C ARG A 331 5.95 13.21 -2.02
N ILE A 332 6.85 12.92 -1.09
CA ILE A 332 8.03 13.75 -0.85
C ILE A 332 8.84 13.89 -2.13
N SER A 333 9.18 12.78 -2.80
CA SER A 333 9.95 12.80 -4.05
C SER A 333 9.29 13.67 -5.12
N VAL A 334 7.98 13.51 -5.36
CA VAL A 334 7.23 14.30 -6.35
C VAL A 334 7.20 15.79 -5.99
N THR A 335 6.75 16.13 -4.78
CA THR A 335 6.66 17.53 -4.32
C THR A 335 8.03 18.21 -4.33
N THR A 336 9.06 17.47 -3.94
CA THR A 336 10.45 17.95 -3.92
C THR A 336 10.97 18.23 -5.32
N HIS A 337 10.71 17.32 -6.26
CA HIS A 337 11.11 17.49 -7.66
C HIS A 337 10.47 18.73 -8.28
N GLU A 338 9.17 18.94 -8.02
CA GLU A 338 8.46 20.15 -8.44
C GLU A 338 9.05 21.42 -7.79
N ALA A 339 9.31 21.37 -6.48
CA ALA A 339 9.93 22.48 -5.76
C ALA A 339 11.31 22.82 -6.31
N ASP A 340 12.14 21.82 -6.63
CA ASP A 340 13.49 22.00 -7.17
C ASP A 340 13.49 22.60 -8.56
N GLN A 341 12.64 22.08 -9.45
CA GLN A 341 12.52 22.62 -10.81
C GLN A 341 12.02 24.06 -10.82
N ALA A 342 11.07 24.38 -9.93
CA ALA A 342 10.52 25.72 -9.81
C ALA A 342 11.34 26.66 -8.91
N LYS A 343 12.35 26.14 -8.20
CA LYS A 343 13.07 26.84 -7.11
C LYS A 343 12.10 27.42 -6.07
N ASN A 344 11.03 26.68 -5.78
CA ASN A 344 9.93 27.12 -4.92
C ASN A 344 10.20 26.71 -3.47
N LEU A 345 10.73 27.66 -2.69
CA LEU A 345 11.05 27.43 -1.27
C LEU A 345 9.81 27.13 -0.43
N ASP A 346 8.67 27.77 -0.71
CA ASP A 346 7.44 27.53 0.06
C ASP A 346 6.90 26.11 -0.16
N LEU A 347 7.04 25.58 -1.38
CA LEU A 347 6.73 24.18 -1.68
C LEU A 347 7.72 23.23 -1.00
N ALA A 348 9.03 23.53 -1.04
CA ALA A 348 10.04 22.72 -0.35
C ALA A 348 9.80 22.64 1.17
N LYS A 349 9.42 23.76 1.79
CA LYS A 349 9.05 23.85 3.21
C LYS A 349 7.88 22.96 3.62
N THR A 350 7.07 22.48 2.67
CA THR A 350 6.00 21.51 3.00
C THR A 350 6.53 20.11 3.28
N ARG A 351 7.76 19.78 2.83
CA ARG A 351 8.38 18.45 2.92
C ARG A 351 9.80 18.43 3.49
N PHE A 352 10.41 19.58 3.79
CA PHE A 352 11.73 19.68 4.41
C PHE A 352 11.74 20.62 5.61
N ALA A 353 12.58 20.28 6.57
CA ALA A 353 12.95 21.13 7.70
C ALA A 353 14.43 20.89 8.06
N GLY A 354 14.98 21.64 9.02
CA GLY A 354 16.34 21.44 9.51
C GLY A 354 17.44 21.57 8.43
N PRO A 355 18.57 20.87 8.60
CA PRO A 355 19.71 20.91 7.67
C PRO A 355 19.34 20.64 6.20
N ALA A 356 18.46 19.67 5.96
CA ALA A 356 18.03 19.35 4.60
C ALA A 356 17.25 20.50 3.93
N LEU A 357 16.48 21.30 4.69
CA LEU A 357 15.83 22.50 4.16
C LEU A 357 16.86 23.62 3.88
N THR A 358 17.83 23.81 4.78
CA THR A 358 18.90 24.81 4.61
C THR A 358 19.65 24.58 3.30
N GLU A 359 20.05 23.34 3.02
CA GLU A 359 20.68 22.95 1.75
C GLU A 359 19.84 23.40 0.53
N ARG A 360 18.53 23.15 0.55
CA ARG A 360 17.64 23.53 -0.56
C ARG A 360 17.50 25.04 -0.69
N GLU A 361 17.30 25.75 0.42
CA GLU A 361 17.18 27.22 0.42
C GLU A 361 18.42 27.86 -0.20
N ILE A 362 19.61 27.43 0.21
CA ILE A 362 20.85 27.99 -0.29
C ILE A 362 21.12 27.56 -1.73
N GLY A 363 20.82 26.30 -2.09
CA GLY A 363 20.90 25.82 -3.46
C GLY A 363 20.03 26.62 -4.42
N TYR A 364 18.79 26.97 -4.04
CA TYR A 364 17.92 27.82 -4.85
C TYR A 364 18.48 29.23 -5.03
N LYS A 365 19.09 29.81 -3.97
CA LYS A 365 19.76 31.12 -4.07
C LYS A 365 20.94 31.06 -5.05
N ILE A 366 21.80 30.05 -4.94
CA ILE A 366 22.95 29.85 -5.83
C ILE A 366 22.50 29.72 -7.28
N GLN A 367 21.51 28.87 -7.55
CA GLN A 367 20.97 28.67 -8.89
C GLN A 367 20.16 29.85 -9.41
N GLY A 368 19.66 30.71 -8.53
CA GLY A 368 19.04 31.98 -8.89
C GLY A 368 20.06 32.95 -9.51
N VAL A 369 21.32 32.89 -9.06
CA VAL A 369 22.43 33.68 -9.61
C VAL A 369 22.98 33.05 -10.89
N ASN A 370 23.23 31.74 -10.89
CA ASN A 370 23.71 31.02 -12.07
C ASN A 370 22.99 29.67 -12.25
N ALA A 371 22.09 29.60 -13.23
CA ALA A 371 21.32 28.40 -13.53
C ALA A 371 22.13 27.25 -14.17
N GLN A 372 23.39 27.50 -14.57
CA GLN A 372 24.28 26.46 -15.11
C GLN A 372 25.02 25.68 -14.03
N LEU A 373 24.94 26.12 -12.76
CA LEU A 373 25.50 25.39 -11.64
C LEU A 373 24.73 24.09 -11.40
N ALA A 374 25.41 23.11 -10.80
CA ALA A 374 24.88 21.77 -10.61
C ALA A 374 23.50 21.79 -9.93
N PRO A 375 22.55 20.94 -10.39
CA PRO A 375 21.26 20.79 -9.74
C PRO A 375 21.43 20.26 -8.32
N LEU A 376 20.45 20.55 -7.47
CA LEU A 376 20.32 19.94 -6.15
C LEU A 376 20.14 18.43 -6.29
N THR A 377 20.63 17.68 -5.32
CA THR A 377 20.44 16.22 -5.31
C THR A 377 18.94 15.91 -5.19
N PRO A 378 18.35 15.15 -6.13
CA PRO A 378 16.95 14.76 -6.03
C PRO A 378 16.76 13.72 -4.92
N VAL A 379 15.56 13.71 -4.32
CA VAL A 379 15.16 12.65 -3.38
C VAL A 379 14.52 11.50 -4.17
N PRO A 380 15.08 10.28 -4.17
CA PRO A 380 14.47 9.15 -4.86
C PRO A 380 13.11 8.79 -4.25
N GLY A 381 12.17 8.36 -5.09
CA GLY A 381 10.83 7.93 -4.64
C GLY A 381 10.71 6.43 -4.37
N SER A 382 11.56 5.59 -4.97
CA SER A 382 11.50 4.13 -4.87
C SER A 382 12.75 3.48 -5.50
N PRO A 383 13.10 2.23 -5.12
CA PRO A 383 12.47 1.39 -4.08
C PRO A 383 12.99 1.70 -2.67
N LEU A 384 12.13 1.47 -1.67
CA LEU A 384 12.56 1.44 -0.27
C LEU A 384 13.42 0.18 -0.02
N ARG A 385 14.59 0.37 0.59
CA ARG A 385 15.49 -0.68 1.05
C ARG A 385 15.36 -0.95 2.54
N LEU A 386 14.98 0.06 3.31
CA LEU A 386 14.77 0.00 4.75
C LEU A 386 13.68 0.99 5.16
N THR A 387 12.88 0.60 6.14
CA THR A 387 11.84 1.43 6.74
C THR A 387 11.77 1.11 8.22
N LEU A 388 12.20 2.07 9.04
CA LEU A 388 12.27 1.98 10.48
C LEU A 388 11.42 3.10 11.11
N PRO A 389 10.12 2.83 11.34
CA PRO A 389 9.26 3.77 12.05
C PRO A 389 9.56 3.74 13.54
N GLN A 390 9.36 4.87 14.22
CA GLN A 390 9.34 4.89 15.68
C GLN A 390 8.14 4.11 16.23
N ALA A 391 8.32 3.41 17.35
CA ALA A 391 7.26 2.83 18.16
C ALA A 391 6.84 3.84 19.23
N THR A 392 5.77 4.61 18.99
CA THR A 392 5.27 5.62 19.93
C THR A 392 3.81 5.97 19.65
N ASP A 393 3.06 6.28 20.71
CA ASP A 393 1.72 6.88 20.59
C ASP A 393 1.76 8.42 20.63
N GLY A 394 2.93 9.00 20.96
CA GLY A 394 3.12 10.45 21.10
C GLY A 394 3.69 11.14 19.85
N TRP A 395 4.01 12.43 20.02
CA TRP A 395 4.70 13.28 19.06
C TRP A 395 5.87 14.00 19.75
N PRO A 396 6.93 14.38 19.00
CA PRO A 396 7.13 14.17 17.56
C PRO A 396 7.38 12.70 17.22
N ARG A 397 7.05 12.30 15.98
CA ARG A 397 7.25 10.94 15.46
C ARG A 397 8.38 10.92 14.45
N THR A 398 9.31 9.99 14.60
CA THR A 398 10.46 9.85 13.70
C THR A 398 10.31 8.62 12.81
N LEU A 399 10.75 8.75 11.56
CA LEU A 399 10.81 7.67 10.59
C LEU A 399 12.17 7.73 9.87
N LEU A 400 12.94 6.65 9.94
CA LEU A 400 14.12 6.46 9.12
C LEU A 400 13.75 5.59 7.91
N THR A 401 14.08 6.05 6.70
CA THR A 401 13.96 5.22 5.49
C THR A 401 15.25 5.25 4.69
N VAL A 402 15.54 4.17 3.98
CA VAL A 402 16.59 4.15 2.97
C VAL A 402 15.94 3.93 1.62
N VAL A 403 16.19 4.83 0.69
CA VAL A 403 15.59 4.83 -0.65
C VAL A 403 16.70 4.74 -1.68
N ALA A 404 16.61 3.75 -2.57
CA ALA A 404 17.49 3.67 -3.73
C ALA A 404 16.85 4.40 -4.92
N ASP A 405 17.65 4.71 -5.93
CA ASP A 405 17.13 5.16 -7.22
C ASP A 405 16.80 3.95 -8.10
N LYS A 406 15.55 3.90 -8.58
CA LYS A 406 15.07 2.82 -9.45
C LYS A 406 15.63 2.94 -10.87
N ASP A 407 15.87 4.15 -11.34
CA ASP A 407 16.29 4.45 -12.70
C ASP A 407 17.82 4.40 -12.83
N ASP A 408 18.54 4.71 -11.74
CA ASP A 408 19.99 4.56 -11.65
C ASP A 408 20.45 3.78 -10.39
N PRO A 409 20.58 2.44 -10.47
CA PRO A 409 21.00 1.62 -9.33
C PRO A 409 22.48 1.80 -8.96
N THR A 410 23.25 2.57 -9.72
CA THR A 410 24.66 2.86 -9.41
C THR A 410 24.81 4.00 -8.40
N LEU A 411 23.78 4.83 -8.25
CA LEU A 411 23.75 5.88 -7.24
C LEU A 411 23.66 5.27 -5.84
N ALA A 412 24.43 5.82 -4.91
CA ALA A 412 24.35 5.46 -3.51
C ALA A 412 22.92 5.70 -2.97
N PRO A 413 22.31 4.72 -2.27
CA PRO A 413 21.02 4.92 -1.65
C PRO A 413 21.04 6.11 -0.68
N THR A 414 19.93 6.82 -0.59
CA THR A 414 19.76 7.96 0.30
C THR A 414 19.00 7.51 1.55
N ALA A 415 19.59 7.72 2.71
CA ALA A 415 18.91 7.61 3.99
C ALA A 415 18.22 8.95 4.32
N LEU A 416 16.95 8.87 4.67
CA LEU A 416 16.10 10.01 5.02
C LEU A 416 15.66 9.84 6.47
N MET A 417 15.96 10.84 7.30
CA MET A 417 15.41 10.96 8.65
C MET A 417 14.25 11.95 8.61
N LEU A 418 13.04 11.44 8.76
CA LEU A 418 11.80 12.22 8.70
C LEU A 418 11.21 12.42 10.08
N VAL A 419 10.58 13.57 10.29
CA VAL A 419 9.86 13.89 11.53
C VAL A 419 8.47 14.39 11.20
N GLN A 420 7.50 13.97 12.00
CA GLN A 420 6.16 14.53 12.07
C GLN A 420 6.00 15.17 13.45
N ASP A 421 5.91 16.51 13.51
CA ASP A 421 5.90 17.24 14.78
C ASP A 421 4.54 17.24 15.49
N SER A 422 3.44 17.15 14.73
CA SER A 422 2.08 17.14 15.28
C SER A 422 1.14 16.29 14.42
N PRO A 423 -0.04 15.91 14.93
CA PRO A 423 -0.98 15.07 14.19
C PRO A 423 -1.39 15.63 12.82
N ARG A 424 -1.57 16.96 12.69
CA ARG A 424 -1.96 17.59 11.41
C ARG A 424 -0.77 17.95 10.51
N ALA A 425 0.46 17.87 11.02
CA ALA A 425 1.65 18.05 10.21
C ALA A 425 1.93 16.79 9.37
N ASN A 426 2.49 16.97 8.19
CA ASN A 426 3.03 15.88 7.38
C ASN A 426 4.45 15.53 7.84
N TYR A 427 4.94 14.37 7.41
CA TYR A 427 6.36 14.04 7.60
C TYR A 427 7.21 14.95 6.72
N VAL A 428 8.20 15.58 7.34
CA VAL A 428 9.22 16.41 6.68
C VAL A 428 10.60 15.79 6.87
N VAL A 429 11.43 15.89 5.83
CA VAL A 429 12.81 15.41 5.86
C VAL A 429 13.66 16.42 6.63
N HIS A 430 14.29 15.97 7.72
CA HIS A 430 15.26 16.77 8.49
C HIS A 430 16.70 16.52 8.03
N TYR A 431 17.01 15.26 7.69
CA TYR A 431 18.32 14.86 7.18
C TYR A 431 18.16 13.97 5.95
N ALA A 432 18.97 14.24 4.93
CA ALA A 432 19.12 13.44 3.73
C ALA A 432 20.61 13.16 3.51
N THR A 433 21.01 11.90 3.71
CA THR A 433 22.42 11.49 3.64
C THR A 433 22.59 10.37 2.63
N ARG A 434 23.61 10.46 1.77
CA ARG A 434 23.97 9.35 0.88
C ARG A 434 24.79 8.33 1.66
N LEU A 435 24.44 7.06 1.55
CA LEU A 435 25.15 6.00 2.25
C LEU A 435 26.56 5.80 1.68
N GLU A 436 27.50 5.49 2.57
CA GLU A 436 28.87 5.13 2.21
C GLU A 436 28.88 3.87 1.33
N PRO A 437 29.80 3.76 0.35
CA PRO A 437 29.88 2.57 -0.49
C PRO A 437 30.13 1.30 0.34
N LYS A 438 29.32 0.27 0.11
CA LYS A 438 29.40 -1.05 0.79
C LYS A 438 29.21 -0.99 2.30
N VAL A 439 28.65 0.10 2.83
CA VAL A 439 28.33 0.18 4.26
C VAL A 439 27.28 -0.87 4.63
N THR A 440 27.45 -1.46 5.81
CA THR A 440 26.46 -2.39 6.37
C THR A 440 25.66 -1.64 7.40
N ILE A 441 24.36 -1.49 7.16
CA ILE A 441 23.44 -0.95 8.16
C ILE A 441 23.25 -2.00 9.25
N PRO A 442 23.33 -1.65 10.55
CA PRO A 442 23.09 -2.57 11.65
C PRO A 442 21.69 -3.18 11.60
N ASP A 443 21.51 -4.30 12.28
CA ASP A 443 20.19 -4.95 12.39
C ASP A 443 19.23 -4.05 13.18
N VAL A 444 18.12 -3.69 12.54
CA VAL A 444 17.07 -2.84 13.11
C VAL A 444 15.77 -3.62 13.28
N ALA A 445 14.87 -3.10 14.10
CA ALA A 445 13.53 -3.65 14.24
C ALA A 445 12.80 -3.67 12.88
N SER A 446 11.91 -4.64 12.69
CA SER A 446 11.05 -4.66 11.50
C SER A 446 10.07 -3.50 11.53
N VAL A 447 9.56 -3.11 10.36
CA VAL A 447 8.52 -2.06 10.21
C VAL A 447 7.26 -2.36 11.03
N THR A 448 6.99 -3.63 11.35
CA THR A 448 5.83 -4.06 12.15
C THR A 448 6.03 -3.93 13.66
N VAL A 449 7.28 -3.80 14.13
CA VAL A 449 7.62 -3.58 15.55
C VAL A 449 7.98 -2.12 15.78
N GLY A 450 8.79 -1.54 14.90
CA GLY A 450 9.33 -0.19 15.04
C GLY A 450 10.45 -0.09 16.07
N ALA A 451 11.09 1.08 16.15
CA ALA A 451 12.20 1.35 17.05
C ALA A 451 11.82 2.38 18.13
N ALA A 452 12.40 2.25 19.33
CA ALA A 452 12.35 3.32 20.31
C ALA A 452 13.18 4.52 19.82
N SER A 453 12.74 5.74 20.14
CA SER A 453 13.59 6.92 19.98
C SER A 453 14.60 6.97 21.12
N VAL A 454 15.82 7.42 20.80
CA VAL A 454 16.89 7.59 21.77
C VAL A 454 17.06 9.07 22.09
N PRO A 455 16.99 9.48 23.38
CA PRO A 455 17.21 10.86 23.79
C PRO A 455 18.60 11.38 23.38
N ALA A 456 18.69 12.68 23.14
CA ALA A 456 19.92 13.30 22.65
C ALA A 456 21.08 13.21 23.67
N ASP A 457 20.78 13.15 24.96
CA ASP A 457 21.71 13.05 26.10
C ASP A 457 21.86 11.61 26.62
N SER A 458 21.41 10.60 25.86
CA SER A 458 21.37 9.21 26.30
C SER A 458 22.74 8.68 26.73
N ALA A 459 22.83 8.27 28.00
CA ALA A 459 24.02 7.65 28.59
C ALA A 459 24.12 6.14 28.31
N PHE A 460 23.20 5.55 27.56
CA PHE A 460 23.18 4.12 27.23
C PHE A 460 24.00 3.76 25.98
N LEU A 461 24.39 4.77 25.20
CA LEU A 461 25.22 4.63 24.02
C LEU A 461 26.70 4.88 24.35
N ALA A 462 27.60 4.39 23.49
CA ALA A 462 29.03 4.65 23.57
C ALA A 462 29.38 6.15 23.51
N MET A 463 28.50 6.96 22.91
CA MET A 463 28.52 8.41 22.94
C MET A 463 27.09 8.93 22.87
N ALA A 464 26.78 9.98 23.64
CA ALA A 464 25.47 10.62 23.55
C ALA A 464 25.28 11.27 22.17
N PRO A 465 24.09 11.17 21.55
CA PRO A 465 23.81 11.74 20.24
C PRO A 465 24.19 13.22 20.08
N ASP A 466 23.98 14.03 21.12
CA ASP A 466 24.33 15.46 21.13
C ASP A 466 25.83 15.76 21.16
N GLN A 467 26.66 14.79 21.56
CA GLN A 467 28.12 14.92 21.58
C GLN A 467 28.78 14.48 20.27
N LEU A 468 28.06 13.74 19.40
CA LEU A 468 28.63 13.15 18.19
C LEU A 468 29.23 14.18 17.23
N ALA A 469 28.50 15.27 16.96
CA ALA A 469 28.96 16.29 16.02
C ALA A 469 30.26 16.93 16.50
N ALA A 470 30.34 17.33 17.78
CA ALA A 470 31.55 17.91 18.36
C ALA A 470 32.72 16.92 18.33
N ALA A 471 32.50 15.67 18.72
CA ALA A 471 33.53 14.64 18.74
C ALA A 471 34.07 14.28 17.35
N TYR A 472 33.17 14.18 16.36
CA TYR A 472 33.58 13.91 14.98
C TYR A 472 34.25 15.12 14.34
N GLY A 473 33.76 16.33 14.62
CA GLY A 473 34.39 17.58 14.21
C GLY A 473 35.82 17.71 14.74
N ASP A 474 36.08 17.32 15.99
CA ASP A 474 37.41 17.28 16.58
C ASP A 474 38.34 16.32 15.81
N ILE A 475 37.83 15.16 15.39
CA ILE A 475 38.59 14.22 14.55
C ILE A 475 38.92 14.84 13.18
N LEU A 476 37.98 15.54 12.56
CA LEU A 476 38.24 16.21 11.28
C LEU A 476 39.31 17.31 11.41
N THR A 477 39.38 17.99 12.56
CA THR A 477 40.34 19.08 12.80
C THR A 477 41.71 18.57 13.23
N ASN A 478 41.76 17.63 14.18
CA ASN A 478 42.99 17.19 14.84
C ASN A 478 43.48 15.81 14.36
N GLY A 479 42.70 15.10 13.54
CA GLY A 479 43.06 13.78 13.02
C GLY A 479 43.31 12.77 14.14
N GLU A 480 44.42 12.04 14.05
CA GLU A 480 44.84 11.03 15.03
C GLU A 480 45.15 11.60 16.42
N GLN A 481 45.36 12.92 16.53
CA GLN A 481 45.60 13.61 17.81
C GLN A 481 44.30 13.88 18.58
N SER A 482 43.13 13.67 17.98
CA SER A 482 41.84 13.80 18.65
C SER A 482 41.67 12.72 19.72
N GLU A 483 41.21 13.11 20.92
CA GLU A 483 40.85 12.18 21.99
C GLU A 483 39.70 11.23 21.59
N SER A 484 38.90 11.65 20.61
CA SER A 484 37.78 10.86 20.09
C SER A 484 38.20 9.91 18.96
N TYR A 485 39.41 10.04 18.40
CA TYR A 485 39.85 9.26 17.22
C TYR A 485 39.67 7.75 17.41
N GLY A 486 40.09 7.22 18.57
CA GLY A 486 40.01 5.80 18.88
C GLY A 486 38.58 5.23 18.99
N LYS A 487 37.58 6.09 19.23
CA LYS A 487 36.17 5.70 19.42
C LYS A 487 35.42 5.50 18.10
N PHE A 488 35.92 6.04 17.01
CA PHE A 488 35.30 5.95 15.69
C PHE A 488 36.05 4.99 14.77
N ALA A 489 35.32 4.27 13.93
CA ALA A 489 35.89 3.49 12.85
C ALA A 489 36.50 4.44 11.80
N ALA A 490 37.75 4.21 11.41
CA ALA A 490 38.39 4.92 10.31
C ALA A 490 38.12 4.25 8.96
N ASP A 491 37.97 2.92 8.98
CA ASP A 491 37.66 2.14 7.78
C ASP A 491 36.23 2.41 7.31
N GLY A 492 36.07 2.73 6.03
CA GLY A 492 34.77 3.04 5.42
C GLY A 492 34.32 4.50 5.60
N ASP A 493 35.09 5.35 6.28
CA ASP A 493 34.83 6.78 6.40
C ASP A 493 35.54 7.54 5.27
N SER A 494 34.85 7.73 4.15
CA SER A 494 35.40 8.45 3.00
C SER A 494 35.40 9.96 3.23
N LEU A 495 34.52 10.48 4.10
CA LEU A 495 34.41 11.90 4.43
C LEU A 495 35.71 12.47 5.01
N ARG A 496 36.34 11.79 5.97
CA ARG A 496 37.65 12.20 6.52
C ARG A 496 38.69 12.42 5.43
N THR A 497 38.72 11.50 4.46
CA THR A 497 39.67 11.55 3.34
C THR A 497 39.35 12.70 2.40
N GLN A 498 38.06 12.92 2.10
CA GLN A 498 37.60 14.00 1.24
C GLN A 498 37.89 15.38 1.84
N ILE A 499 37.55 15.60 3.12
CA ILE A 499 37.81 16.87 3.81
C ILE A 499 39.31 17.12 3.94
N LYS A 500 40.11 16.11 4.32
CA LYS A 500 41.57 16.27 4.38
C LYS A 500 42.13 16.69 3.02
N LYS A 501 41.74 16.00 1.95
CA LYS A 501 42.16 16.33 0.59
C LYS A 501 41.77 17.75 0.20
N PHE A 502 40.52 18.15 0.47
CA PHE A 502 40.03 19.48 0.19
C PHE A 502 40.86 20.57 0.91
N ARG A 503 41.16 20.38 2.19
CA ARG A 503 41.97 21.33 2.97
C ARG A 503 43.43 21.39 2.51
N ASP A 504 44.00 20.24 2.14
CA ASP A 504 45.34 20.16 1.54
C ASP A 504 45.37 20.92 0.20
N ASP A 505 44.36 20.73 -0.66
CA ASP A 505 44.24 21.40 -1.96
C ASP A 505 44.05 22.92 -1.79
N VAL A 506 43.22 23.36 -0.83
CA VAL A 506 43.07 24.79 -0.48
C VAL A 506 44.41 25.37 -0.04
N THR A 507 45.10 24.72 0.90
CA THR A 507 46.41 25.18 1.42
C THR A 507 47.45 25.27 0.31
N ALA A 508 47.55 24.24 -0.55
CA ALA A 508 48.45 24.22 -1.68
C ALA A 508 48.13 25.35 -2.69
N SER A 509 46.86 25.64 -2.93
CA SER A 509 46.44 26.72 -3.83
C SER A 509 46.82 28.13 -3.35
N LEU A 510 47.19 28.27 -2.08
CA LEU A 510 47.58 29.53 -1.44
C LEU A 510 49.09 29.64 -1.19
N ALA A 511 49.89 28.58 -1.39
CA ALA A 511 51.31 28.53 -1.01
C ALA A 511 52.15 29.69 -1.58
N ASP A 512 51.88 30.09 -2.82
CA ASP A 512 52.56 31.20 -3.52
C ASP A 512 51.73 32.50 -3.55
N LYS A 513 50.67 32.59 -2.75
CA LYS A 513 49.76 33.74 -2.71
C LYS A 513 49.91 34.48 -1.38
N ALA A 514 49.61 35.77 -1.39
CA ALA A 514 49.53 36.59 -0.19
C ALA A 514 48.21 36.32 0.57
N ALA A 515 47.95 35.07 0.95
CA ALA A 515 46.78 34.65 1.73
C ALA A 515 47.06 33.37 2.53
N THR A 516 46.37 33.19 3.65
CA THR A 516 46.44 32.00 4.52
C THR A 516 45.06 31.41 4.74
N ALA A 517 44.98 30.10 4.96
CA ALA A 517 43.74 29.40 5.30
C ALA A 517 43.73 28.96 6.76
N GLU A 518 42.57 29.08 7.40
CA GLU A 518 42.23 28.52 8.70
C GLU A 518 41.02 27.58 8.52
N PHE A 519 41.08 26.42 9.16
CA PHE A 519 40.02 25.40 9.10
C PHE A 519 39.50 25.16 10.50
N ARG A 520 38.18 25.12 10.67
CA ARG A 520 37.54 24.79 11.94
C ARG A 520 36.26 24.00 11.70
N THR A 521 35.86 23.23 12.69
CA THR A 521 34.58 22.53 12.71
C THR A 521 33.80 22.94 13.94
N GLU A 522 32.48 22.96 13.83
CA GLU A 522 31.57 23.21 14.95
C GLU A 522 30.28 22.40 14.77
N PRO A 523 29.56 22.03 15.86
CA PRO A 523 28.25 21.42 15.73
C PRO A 523 27.31 22.30 14.89
N GLY A 524 26.56 21.68 13.97
CA GLY A 524 25.56 22.38 13.17
C GLY A 524 24.30 22.70 13.98
N THR A 525 23.32 23.32 13.31
CA THR A 525 22.08 23.78 13.97
C THR A 525 20.99 22.70 14.05
N GLY A 526 21.16 21.58 13.35
CA GLY A 526 20.21 20.47 13.35
C GLY A 526 20.16 19.73 14.68
N LYS A 527 18.95 19.42 15.15
CA LYS A 527 18.76 18.59 16.35
C LYS A 527 19.21 17.14 16.07
N PRO A 528 19.95 16.49 16.97
CA PRO A 528 20.23 15.06 16.85
C PRO A 528 18.94 14.24 16.81
N LEU A 529 18.81 13.34 15.84
CA LEU A 529 17.68 12.41 15.73
C LEU A 529 18.21 10.98 15.81
N ALA A 530 17.67 10.18 16.72
CA ALA A 530 18.18 8.84 16.98
C ALA A 530 17.07 7.80 17.14
N LEU A 531 17.25 6.65 16.49
CA LEU A 531 16.40 5.47 16.60
C LEU A 531 17.24 4.26 17.04
N ALA A 532 16.73 3.50 18.01
CA ALA A 532 17.42 2.33 18.54
C ALA A 532 17.53 1.18 17.52
N THR A 533 18.61 0.41 17.62
CA THR A 533 18.87 -0.82 16.85
C THR A 533 18.64 -2.07 17.71
N ASN A 534 18.54 -3.26 17.11
CA ASN A 534 18.26 -4.50 17.85
C ASN A 534 19.41 -4.93 18.79
N ASP A 535 20.62 -4.45 18.53
CA ASP A 535 21.82 -4.69 19.32
C ASP A 535 22.04 -3.66 20.44
N SER A 536 20.99 -2.92 20.81
CA SER A 536 21.01 -1.86 21.84
C SER A 536 21.89 -0.64 21.49
N GLY A 537 22.32 -0.51 20.24
CA GLY A 537 22.88 0.73 19.70
C GLY A 537 21.79 1.70 19.20
N ALA A 538 22.20 2.66 18.37
CA ALA A 538 21.31 3.58 17.69
C ALA A 538 21.85 4.00 16.32
N ILE A 539 20.94 4.25 15.38
CA ILE A 539 21.23 5.02 14.17
C ILE A 539 20.94 6.49 14.49
N VAL A 540 21.92 7.36 14.31
CA VAL A 540 21.89 8.75 14.75
C VAL A 540 22.22 9.70 13.59
N SER A 541 21.34 10.67 13.33
CA SER A 541 21.59 11.78 12.42
C SER A 541 21.99 13.04 13.19
N VAL A 542 23.06 13.70 12.76
CA VAL A 542 23.53 14.99 13.29
C VAL A 542 24.03 15.89 12.16
N SER A 543 24.08 17.20 12.41
CA SER A 543 24.72 18.16 11.51
C SER A 543 26.04 18.67 12.08
N LEU A 544 27.01 18.92 11.21
CA LEU A 544 28.29 19.55 11.51
C LEU A 544 28.54 20.69 10.51
N HIS A 545 29.12 21.80 10.95
CA HIS A 545 29.64 22.81 10.05
C HIS A 545 31.16 22.64 9.87
N ASP A 546 31.61 22.53 8.62
CA ASP A 546 33.02 22.69 8.24
C ASP A 546 33.25 24.11 7.71
N ILE A 547 34.18 24.84 8.32
CA ILE A 547 34.35 26.26 8.09
C ILE A 547 35.78 26.52 7.63
N VAL A 548 35.87 27.14 6.47
CA VAL A 548 37.12 27.56 5.85
C VAL A 548 37.18 29.08 5.87
N LYS A 549 38.23 29.64 6.48
CA LYS A 549 38.51 31.07 6.44
C LYS A 549 39.79 31.31 5.65
N VAL A 550 39.72 32.07 4.58
CA VAL A 550 40.89 32.48 3.80
C VAL A 550 41.12 33.98 3.99
N SER A 551 42.27 34.33 4.58
CA SER A 551 42.61 35.71 4.93
C SER A 551 43.76 36.23 4.05
N PRO A 552 43.63 37.41 3.43
CA PRO A 552 44.77 38.06 2.76
C PRO A 552 45.87 38.42 3.78
N THR A 553 47.14 38.28 3.38
CA THR A 553 48.30 38.61 4.24
C THR A 553 48.87 40.00 3.99
N SER A 554 48.36 40.74 2.99
CA SER A 554 48.71 42.14 2.73
C SER A 554 47.49 42.94 2.27
N ALA A 555 47.53 44.27 2.44
CA ALA A 555 46.40 45.15 2.15
C ALA A 555 45.97 45.16 0.67
N ASP A 556 46.89 44.86 -0.24
CA ASP A 556 46.62 44.81 -1.69
C ASP A 556 46.30 43.40 -2.18
N ALA A 557 46.44 42.39 -1.32
CA ALA A 557 46.15 41.01 -1.68
C ALA A 557 44.63 40.79 -1.79
N LYS A 558 44.23 40.08 -2.85
CA LYS A 558 42.84 39.72 -3.09
C LYS A 558 42.65 38.21 -2.98
N VAL A 559 41.62 37.81 -2.26
CA VAL A 559 41.15 36.44 -2.15
C VAL A 559 40.06 36.21 -3.20
N LYS A 560 40.20 35.14 -3.97
CA LYS A 560 39.17 34.70 -4.92
C LYS A 560 38.32 33.59 -4.29
N PRO A 561 36.99 33.62 -4.42
CA PRO A 561 36.14 32.50 -4.02
C PRO A 561 36.56 31.20 -4.69
N SER A 562 36.54 30.10 -3.92
CA SER A 562 36.84 28.77 -4.44
C SER A 562 35.64 28.17 -5.17
N GLY A 563 35.47 28.58 -6.42
CA GLY A 563 34.39 28.10 -7.30
C GLY A 563 33.19 29.05 -7.42
N GLU A 564 32.39 28.82 -8.44
CA GLU A 564 31.29 29.71 -8.83
C GLU A 564 30.16 29.77 -7.81
N ALA A 565 29.89 28.67 -7.08
CA ALA A 565 28.87 28.65 -6.03
C ALA A 565 29.23 29.57 -4.84
N VAL A 566 30.51 29.59 -4.43
CA VAL A 566 31.00 30.49 -3.39
C VAL A 566 30.96 31.94 -3.87
N ALA A 567 31.35 32.20 -5.12
CA ALA A 567 31.25 33.52 -5.72
C ALA A 567 29.79 34.02 -5.82
N ALA A 568 28.85 33.12 -6.14
CA ALA A 568 27.43 33.43 -6.21
C ALA A 568 26.85 33.84 -4.85
N LEU A 569 27.22 33.13 -3.77
CA LEU A 569 26.79 33.50 -2.41
C LEU A 569 27.48 34.77 -1.89
N LEU A 570 28.77 34.94 -2.18
CA LEU A 570 29.51 36.14 -1.79
C LEU A 570 29.01 37.39 -2.52
N GLY A 571 28.52 37.24 -3.76
CA GLY A 571 28.13 38.35 -4.63
C GLY A 571 29.30 39.13 -5.23
N ALA A 572 30.53 38.61 -5.11
CA ALA A 572 31.75 39.24 -5.62
C ALA A 572 32.71 38.19 -6.19
N ALA A 573 33.47 38.56 -7.22
CA ALA A 573 34.46 37.67 -7.84
C ALA A 573 35.80 37.63 -7.08
N GLU A 574 36.09 38.66 -6.28
CA GLU A 574 37.30 38.80 -5.46
C GLU A 574 36.99 39.68 -4.25
N THR A 575 37.70 39.51 -3.13
CA THR A 575 37.60 40.36 -1.95
C THR A 575 38.98 40.67 -1.36
N THR A 576 39.13 41.85 -0.75
CA THR A 576 40.32 42.23 0.05
C THR A 576 40.13 41.96 1.53
N LYS A 577 38.97 41.44 1.94
CA LYS A 577 38.69 41.03 3.32
C LYS A 577 38.85 39.52 3.47
N PRO A 578 39.01 39.01 4.70
CA PRO A 578 38.92 37.58 4.95
C PRO A 578 37.58 37.00 4.45
N LEU A 579 37.66 35.95 3.65
CA LEU A 579 36.50 35.21 3.15
C LEU A 579 36.26 34.00 4.05
N GLN A 580 35.09 33.92 4.67
CA GLN A 580 34.64 32.74 5.40
C GLN A 580 33.58 31.99 4.60
N THR A 581 33.80 30.69 4.42
CA THR A 581 32.89 29.75 3.76
C THR A 581 32.47 28.68 4.76
N THR A 582 31.16 28.41 4.85
CA THR A 582 30.60 27.38 5.74
C THR A 582 29.93 26.30 4.91
N TYR A 583 30.36 25.07 5.09
CA TYR A 583 29.75 23.87 4.55
C TYR A 583 28.98 23.16 5.67
N GLU A 584 27.75 22.74 5.41
CA GLU A 584 26.95 21.91 6.30
C GLU A 584 27.11 20.45 5.88
N GLU A 585 27.58 19.63 6.81
CA GLU A 585 27.66 18.19 6.72
C GLU A 585 26.47 17.58 7.46
N GLN A 586 25.60 16.90 6.73
CA GLN A 586 24.57 16.04 7.30
C GLN A 586 25.19 14.65 7.47
N LEU A 587 25.24 14.13 8.69
CA LEU A 587 25.95 12.90 9.03
C LEU A 587 24.98 11.86 9.58
N LEU A 588 25.14 10.62 9.15
CA LEU A 588 24.43 9.45 9.68
C LEU A 588 25.44 8.49 10.30
N PHE A 589 25.31 8.22 11.59
CA PHE A 589 26.17 7.30 12.32
C PHE A 589 25.39 6.09 12.83
N TYR A 590 26.10 4.97 12.97
CA TYR A 590 25.74 3.95 13.95
C TYR A 590 26.57 4.17 15.21
N VAL A 591 25.89 4.29 16.34
CA VAL A 591 26.49 4.40 17.68
C VAL A 591 26.15 3.14 18.47
N PRO A 592 27.14 2.32 18.84
CA PRO A 592 26.88 1.10 19.58
C PRO A 592 26.48 1.39 21.03
N ALA A 593 25.96 0.37 21.71
CA ALA A 593 25.69 0.41 23.15
C ALA A 593 26.97 0.73 23.95
N LYS A 594 26.83 1.37 25.12
CA LYS A 594 27.94 1.83 25.96
C LYS A 594 28.96 0.74 26.31
N ASP A 595 28.50 -0.47 26.55
CA ASP A 595 29.35 -1.60 26.95
C ASP A 595 29.82 -2.47 25.77
N SER A 596 29.56 -2.02 24.53
CA SER A 596 30.02 -2.69 23.31
C SER A 596 31.48 -2.40 23.02
N ASN A 597 32.19 -3.38 22.47
CA ASN A 597 33.55 -3.20 21.95
C ASN A 597 33.59 -2.64 20.52
N GLN A 598 32.43 -2.42 19.90
CA GLN A 598 32.34 -1.84 18.56
C GLN A 598 32.65 -0.34 18.58
N LYS A 599 33.14 0.17 17.46
CA LYS A 599 33.38 1.60 17.27
C LYS A 599 32.18 2.28 16.62
N ILE A 600 32.06 3.59 16.83
CA ILE A 600 31.08 4.43 16.13
C ILE A 600 31.42 4.44 14.65
N THR A 601 30.45 4.16 13.78
CA THR A 601 30.69 4.00 12.33
C THR A 601 29.90 5.03 11.55
N LEU A 602 30.56 5.75 10.63
CA LEU A 602 29.87 6.63 9.67
C LEU A 602 29.13 5.76 8.65
N LEU A 603 27.80 5.92 8.59
CA LEU A 603 26.93 5.20 7.67
C LEU A 603 26.75 5.95 6.35
N GLY A 604 26.77 7.27 6.39
CA GLY A 604 26.54 8.12 5.24
C GLY A 604 26.67 9.59 5.57
N PHE A 605 26.82 10.40 4.54
CA PHE A 605 26.89 11.85 4.68
C PHE A 605 26.34 12.57 3.45
N SER A 606 26.07 13.86 3.61
CA SER A 606 25.82 14.81 2.52
C SER A 606 26.47 16.13 2.88
N GLN A 607 27.09 16.79 1.91
CA GLN A 607 27.75 18.09 2.07
C GLN A 607 27.02 19.15 1.26
N ALA A 608 26.77 20.31 1.85
CA ALA A 608 26.19 21.46 1.17
C ALA A 608 26.92 22.76 1.54
N LEU A 609 27.16 23.63 0.56
CA LEU A 609 27.59 25.01 0.83
C LEU A 609 26.40 25.81 1.37
N ILE A 610 26.48 26.32 2.60
CA ILE A 610 25.37 27.07 3.23
C ILE A 610 25.66 28.56 3.44
N LYS A 611 26.93 28.97 3.45
CA LYS A 611 27.31 30.37 3.67
C LYS A 611 28.62 30.72 2.98
N ALA A 612 28.70 31.93 2.42
CA ALA A 612 29.95 32.57 2.05
C ALA A 612 29.85 34.06 2.36
N GLU A 613 30.77 34.61 3.15
CA GLU A 613 30.70 36.00 3.60
C GLU A 613 32.10 36.60 3.83
N GLU A 614 32.18 37.93 3.74
CA GLU A 614 33.34 38.66 4.22
C GLU A 614 33.26 38.80 5.75
N VAL A 615 34.33 38.43 6.46
CA VAL A 615 34.43 38.62 7.92
C VAL A 615 35.46 39.69 8.25
N GLN A 616 35.30 40.34 9.40
CA GLN A 616 36.20 41.39 9.87
C GLN A 616 37.50 40.82 10.46
#